data_AF-A0A7Y2B6B6-F1
#
_entry.id   AF-A0A7Y2B6B6-F1
#
_cell.length_a   1.000
_cell.length_b   1.000
_cell.length_c   1.000
_cell.angle_alpha   90.00
_cell.angle_beta   90.00
_cell.angle_gamma   90.00
#
_symmetry.space_group_name_H-M   'P 1'
#
loop_
_entity.id
_entity.type
_entity.pdbx_description
1 polymer ?
#
loop_
_entity_poly.entity_id
_entity_poly.type
_entity_poly.pdbx_seq_one_letter_code
_entity_poly.pdbx_strand_id
1 'polypeptide(L)'
;MNSTILKITVAIMITVSTAAGRAEAAEEGPSRAGEGLRAALASIEPAYIPSGILYDRVLPLSRLEEHDGTRFEPVSWRQWRQIVHEMKRAQSEGPPVAGLDAIDRVTSAGGYAPAAGERGRAIPVGILNFTYERFTEDAFASGAALMEGGQVTIARPEAIESRRAFAVAPARGRTYRGAHVAFRFDPALFVTNGTARPVTIDADFGDGAGLQTFALGEEAVARYGSFGTKTIRLHVSFDDGTRWSSAFLFDVLTLAAPLPNDTLAITATIPYEGGVASGEAYVYLAPAHSQLTQPVVVLEGFDIDNSLNWDELYALLNDENLIEDARVDGFDLVVMNFTDATDYIQRNSLAVVELIEQVQALVSPEITFPLIGASMGGLCGRYALSYMETNAIPHRARTYISFDTPHNGASIPLGMQYWLDFFSSESAEAEALLASLDRPAARQMLAYHHTTPPGPTGVSDSLRGAFDADLAALGDYPATTRNVAVANGSGAQAGQGFAAGNQIILWEYD
;
A
#
# COMPACT_ATOMS: atom_id res chain seq x y z
N MET A 1 -17.17 -16.46 -4.91
CA MET A 1 -17.92 -16.19 -3.66
C MET A 1 -18.74 -17.43 -3.32
N ASN A 2 -18.73 -17.89 -2.06
CA ASN A 2 -19.64 -18.95 -1.64
C ASN A 2 -21.07 -18.38 -1.66
N SER A 3 -21.94 -18.87 -2.55
CA SER A 3 -23.20 -18.18 -2.91
C SER A 3 -24.15 -17.93 -1.73
N THR A 4 -23.99 -18.66 -0.63
CA THR A 4 -24.89 -18.64 0.53
C THR A 4 -24.63 -17.45 1.47
N ILE A 5 -23.37 -17.03 1.62
CA ILE A 5 -22.97 -15.95 2.54
C ILE A 5 -23.39 -14.58 1.99
N LEU A 6 -23.22 -14.40 0.67
CA LEU A 6 -23.74 -13.23 -0.02
C LEU A 6 -25.27 -13.18 0.11
N LYS A 7 -25.98 -14.32 0.07
CA LYS A 7 -27.44 -14.36 0.18
C LYS A 7 -27.96 -13.85 1.53
N ILE A 8 -27.31 -14.12 2.67
CA ILE A 8 -27.77 -13.58 3.96
C ILE A 8 -27.53 -12.08 4.04
N THR A 9 -26.32 -11.64 3.70
CA THR A 9 -25.95 -10.21 3.69
C THR A 9 -26.87 -9.43 2.75
N VAL A 10 -27.10 -9.96 1.55
CA VAL A 10 -28.01 -9.40 0.54
C VAL A 10 -29.47 -9.49 1.00
N ALA A 11 -29.91 -10.57 1.65
CA ALA A 11 -31.28 -10.66 2.19
C ALA A 11 -31.52 -9.59 3.27
N ILE A 12 -30.56 -9.37 4.17
CA ILE A 12 -30.65 -8.29 5.16
C ILE A 12 -30.68 -6.93 4.44
N MET A 13 -29.77 -6.69 3.49
CA MET A 13 -29.74 -5.42 2.74
C MET A 13 -31.01 -5.15 1.89
N ILE A 14 -31.56 -6.16 1.21
CA ILE A 14 -32.82 -6.07 0.45
C ILE A 14 -33.98 -5.76 1.40
N THR A 15 -33.99 -6.35 2.60
CA THR A 15 -35.07 -6.13 3.56
C THR A 15 -34.97 -4.76 4.24
N VAL A 16 -33.75 -4.28 4.52
CA VAL A 16 -33.51 -2.92 5.04
C VAL A 16 -33.87 -1.85 4.01
N SER A 17 -33.51 -2.05 2.74
CA SER A 17 -33.84 -1.12 1.65
C SER A 17 -35.33 -1.10 1.28
N THR A 18 -36.07 -2.18 1.53
CA THR A 18 -37.54 -2.20 1.37
C THR A 18 -38.28 -1.57 2.54
N ALA A 19 -37.71 -1.60 3.76
CA ALA A 19 -38.26 -0.93 4.95
C ALA A 19 -38.00 0.59 4.97
N ALA A 20 -36.89 1.06 4.39
CA ALA A 20 -36.48 2.47 4.42
C ALA A 20 -37.25 3.41 3.46
N GLY A 21 -38.12 2.90 2.59
CA GLY A 21 -38.85 3.73 1.63
C GLY A 21 -37.96 4.32 0.53
N ARG A 22 -38.35 4.15 -0.74
CA ARG A 22 -37.55 4.54 -1.92
C ARG A 22 -37.28 6.05 -2.11
N ALA A 23 -37.64 6.91 -1.15
CA ALA A 23 -37.63 8.37 -1.32
C ALA A 23 -36.49 9.10 -0.59
N GLU A 24 -35.94 8.56 0.51
CA GLU A 24 -34.87 9.25 1.29
C GLU A 24 -33.44 8.91 0.79
N ALA A 25 -33.27 7.81 0.06
CA ALA A 25 -31.96 7.35 -0.45
C ALA A 25 -31.32 8.22 -1.55
N ALA A 26 -31.99 9.29 -1.99
CA ALA A 26 -31.51 10.18 -3.06
C ALA A 26 -30.87 11.49 -2.54
N GLU A 27 -31.08 11.85 -1.26
CA GLU A 27 -30.49 13.06 -0.66
C GLU A 27 -29.32 12.75 0.29
N GLU A 28 -29.27 11.55 0.86
CA GLU A 28 -28.11 11.08 1.60
C GLU A 28 -27.05 10.59 0.61
N GLY A 29 -25.80 11.07 0.75
CA GLY A 29 -24.67 10.57 -0.03
C GLY A 29 -24.56 9.04 0.00
N PRO A 30 -23.73 8.42 -0.87
CA PRO A 30 -23.76 7.00 -1.16
C PRO A 30 -24.04 6.16 0.08
N SER A 31 -25.24 5.57 0.15
CA SER A 31 -25.70 4.80 1.30
C SER A 31 -24.66 3.73 1.60
N ARG A 32 -23.92 3.89 2.70
CA ARG A 32 -22.86 2.99 3.09
C ARG A 32 -23.50 1.67 3.48
N ALA A 33 -23.43 0.67 2.60
CA ALA A 33 -24.07 -0.62 2.77
C ALA A 33 -23.83 -1.26 4.16
N GLY A 34 -22.64 -1.05 4.74
CA GLY A 34 -22.30 -1.52 6.09
C GLY A 34 -22.93 -0.73 7.25
N GLU A 35 -23.43 0.48 7.03
CA GLU A 35 -24.16 1.26 8.05
C GLU A 35 -25.60 0.77 8.20
N GLY A 36 -26.30 0.52 7.09
CA GLY A 36 -27.66 -0.05 7.13
C GLY A 36 -27.69 -1.44 7.77
N LEU A 37 -26.69 -2.28 7.47
CA LEU A 37 -26.51 -3.59 8.08
C LEU A 37 -26.28 -3.49 9.60
N ARG A 38 -25.41 -2.57 10.04
CA ARG A 38 -25.18 -2.32 11.46
C ARG A 38 -26.42 -1.80 12.17
N ALA A 39 -27.14 -0.88 11.55
CA ALA A 39 -28.37 -0.35 12.09
C ALA A 39 -29.40 -1.47 12.31
N ALA A 40 -29.61 -2.35 11.32
CA ALA A 40 -30.56 -3.45 11.42
C ALA A 40 -30.20 -4.50 12.48
N LEU A 41 -28.91 -4.66 12.79
CA LEU A 41 -28.39 -5.64 13.75
C LEU A 41 -28.04 -5.03 15.11
N ALA A 42 -28.42 -3.77 15.34
CA ALA A 42 -28.09 -3.04 16.56
C ALA A 42 -28.86 -3.58 17.78
N SER A 43 -30.08 -4.08 17.59
CA SER A 43 -30.96 -4.58 18.65
C SER A 43 -30.61 -5.98 19.18
N ILE A 44 -29.65 -6.69 18.56
CA ILE A 44 -29.30 -8.04 18.99
C ILE A 44 -28.62 -7.97 20.36
N GLU A 45 -29.21 -8.66 21.33
CA GLU A 45 -28.75 -8.64 22.72
C GLU A 45 -27.32 -9.21 22.85
N PRO A 46 -26.44 -8.60 23.66
CA PRO A 46 -25.07 -9.07 23.87
C PRO A 46 -24.95 -10.52 24.34
N ALA A 47 -25.99 -11.07 24.99
CA ALA A 47 -26.03 -12.47 25.41
C ALA A 47 -25.91 -13.46 24.23
N TYR A 48 -26.31 -13.06 23.02
CA TYR A 48 -26.15 -13.85 21.80
C TYR A 48 -24.78 -13.64 21.13
N ILE A 49 -23.98 -12.69 21.61
CA ILE A 49 -22.69 -12.28 21.02
C ILE A 49 -21.60 -12.35 22.11
N PRO A 50 -21.33 -13.53 22.72
CA PRO A 50 -20.39 -13.63 23.84
C PRO A 50 -18.95 -13.27 23.47
N SER A 51 -18.57 -13.32 22.19
CA SER A 51 -17.26 -12.84 21.73
C SER A 51 -17.16 -11.32 21.64
N GLY A 52 -18.29 -10.62 21.73
CA GLY A 52 -18.41 -9.18 21.47
C GLY A 52 -18.39 -8.80 19.99
N ILE A 53 -18.26 -9.76 19.06
CA ILE A 53 -18.16 -9.53 17.61
C ILE A 53 -19.27 -10.30 16.89
N LEU A 54 -20.16 -9.60 16.20
CA LEU A 54 -21.13 -10.18 15.26
C LEU A 54 -20.69 -9.87 13.82
N TYR A 55 -20.12 -10.85 13.13
CA TYR A 55 -19.49 -10.64 11.83
C TYR A 55 -20.47 -10.18 10.75
N ASP A 56 -21.74 -10.56 10.83
CA ASP A 56 -22.76 -10.12 9.85
C ASP A 56 -23.10 -8.63 9.94
N ARG A 57 -22.47 -7.86 10.83
CA ARG A 57 -22.54 -6.40 10.82
C ARG A 57 -21.71 -5.75 9.72
N VAL A 58 -20.82 -6.50 9.08
CA VAL A 58 -19.96 -5.99 8.01
C VAL A 58 -20.13 -6.81 6.74
N LEU A 59 -19.72 -6.23 5.61
CA LEU A 59 -19.61 -6.98 4.37
C LEU A 59 -18.44 -7.98 4.50
N PRO A 60 -18.64 -9.27 4.18
CA PRO A 60 -17.60 -10.28 4.32
C PRO A 60 -16.63 -10.26 3.13
N LEU A 61 -15.86 -9.17 2.99
CA LEU A 61 -14.92 -8.98 1.88
C LEU A 61 -13.65 -9.82 2.05
N SER A 62 -13.25 -10.08 3.30
CA SER A 62 -12.06 -10.88 3.61
C SER A 62 -12.21 -12.38 3.40
N ARG A 63 -13.45 -12.90 3.31
CA ARG A 63 -13.76 -14.34 3.35
C ARG A 63 -13.19 -15.02 4.59
N LEU A 64 -13.39 -14.37 5.75
CA LEU A 64 -12.89 -14.80 7.05
C LEU A 64 -13.15 -16.27 7.36
N GLU A 65 -14.28 -16.80 6.92
CA GLU A 65 -14.70 -18.19 7.14
C GLU A 65 -13.74 -19.25 6.59
N GLU A 66 -12.83 -18.88 5.68
CA GLU A 66 -11.80 -19.78 5.15
C GLU A 66 -10.60 -19.93 6.07
N HIS A 67 -10.49 -19.09 7.10
CA HIS A 67 -9.31 -18.95 7.94
C HIS A 67 -9.61 -19.32 9.39
N ASP A 68 -10.06 -20.55 9.65
CA ASP A 68 -10.44 -21.01 11.00
C ASP A 68 -9.27 -21.51 11.86
N GLY A 69 -8.06 -21.55 11.29
CA GLY A 69 -6.85 -22.05 11.94
C GLY A 69 -6.64 -23.56 11.88
N THR A 70 -7.50 -24.30 11.19
CA THR A 70 -7.38 -25.78 11.09
C THR A 70 -6.52 -26.23 9.91
N ARG A 71 -6.24 -25.33 8.95
CA ARG A 71 -5.51 -25.59 7.72
C ARG A 71 -4.45 -24.52 7.47
N PHE A 72 -3.52 -24.83 6.57
CA PHE A 72 -2.50 -23.90 6.08
C PHE A 72 -2.99 -23.11 4.87
N GLU A 73 -4.14 -22.45 5.00
CA GLU A 73 -4.63 -21.56 3.94
C GLU A 73 -3.74 -20.29 3.90
N PRO A 74 -3.18 -19.93 2.73
CA PRO A 74 -2.34 -18.75 2.63
C PRO A 74 -3.13 -17.44 2.77
N VAL A 75 -2.63 -16.54 3.61
CA VAL A 75 -3.22 -15.21 3.81
C VAL A 75 -2.23 -14.13 3.38
N SER A 76 -2.70 -13.18 2.56
CA SER A 76 -1.91 -12.00 2.19
C SER A 76 -2.02 -10.90 3.25
N TRP A 77 -1.06 -9.98 3.32
CA TRP A 77 -1.15 -8.82 4.22
C TRP A 77 -2.44 -8.02 4.02
N ARG A 78 -2.82 -7.83 2.75
CA ARG A 78 -4.07 -7.20 2.34
C ARG A 78 -5.29 -7.85 2.99
N GLN A 79 -5.40 -9.17 2.83
CA GLN A 79 -6.50 -9.92 3.43
C GLN A 79 -6.46 -9.89 4.96
N TRP A 80 -5.27 -9.98 5.57
CA TRP A 80 -5.10 -9.88 7.02
C TRP A 80 -5.58 -8.52 7.55
N ARG A 81 -5.23 -7.41 6.89
CA ARG A 81 -5.73 -6.07 7.22
C ARG A 81 -7.24 -5.97 7.07
N GLN A 82 -7.80 -6.49 5.99
CA GLN A 82 -9.24 -6.51 5.76
C GLN A 82 -9.97 -7.30 6.86
N ILE A 83 -9.42 -8.42 7.35
CA ILE A 83 -9.98 -9.15 8.49
C ILE A 83 -10.00 -8.24 9.73
N VAL A 84 -8.88 -7.61 10.08
CA VAL A 84 -8.81 -6.73 11.27
C VAL A 84 -9.80 -5.57 11.15
N HIS A 85 -9.91 -4.96 9.97
CA HIS A 85 -10.87 -3.89 9.67
C HIS A 85 -12.31 -4.33 9.91
N GLU A 86 -12.68 -5.48 9.36
CA GLU A 86 -13.99 -6.09 9.51
C GLU A 86 -14.29 -6.45 10.98
N MET A 87 -13.36 -7.08 11.69
CA MET A 87 -13.51 -7.43 13.12
C MET A 87 -13.74 -6.19 13.99
N LYS A 88 -12.96 -5.12 13.76
CA LYS A 88 -13.11 -3.85 14.48
C LYS A 88 -14.49 -3.23 14.24
N ARG A 89 -14.98 -3.27 13.00
CA ARG A 89 -16.28 -2.69 12.62
C ARG A 89 -17.48 -3.53 13.08
N ALA A 90 -17.30 -4.85 13.19
CA ALA A 90 -18.30 -5.80 13.65
C ALA A 90 -18.45 -5.85 15.18
N GLN A 91 -17.48 -5.33 15.92
CA GLN A 91 -17.46 -5.32 17.37
C GLN A 91 -18.60 -4.45 17.96
N SER A 92 -19.38 -5.02 18.89
CA SER A 92 -20.29 -4.27 19.77
C SER A 92 -19.73 -4.04 21.17
N GLU A 93 -19.01 -5.02 21.71
CA GLU A 93 -18.58 -5.02 23.11
C GLU A 93 -17.17 -5.62 23.25
N GLY A 94 -16.58 -5.44 24.44
CA GLY A 94 -15.25 -5.96 24.77
C GLY A 94 -14.11 -4.96 24.51
N PRO A 95 -12.85 -5.39 24.73
CA PRO A 95 -11.68 -4.56 24.49
C PRO A 95 -11.60 -4.15 23.00
N PRO A 96 -11.34 -2.88 22.69
CA PRO A 96 -11.35 -2.41 21.30
C PRO A 96 -10.32 -3.15 20.46
N VAL A 97 -10.74 -3.69 19.32
CA VAL A 97 -9.82 -4.22 18.31
C VAL A 97 -8.90 -3.09 17.83
N ALA A 98 -7.61 -3.38 17.72
CA ALA A 98 -6.60 -2.42 17.28
C ALA A 98 -6.98 -1.79 15.93
N GLY A 99 -6.85 -0.46 15.83
CA GLY A 99 -7.03 0.25 14.58
C GLY A 99 -5.88 0.02 13.60
N LEU A 100 -6.18 0.11 12.30
CA LEU A 100 -5.15 0.00 11.26
C LEU A 100 -4.05 1.05 11.43
N ASP A 101 -4.33 2.27 11.88
CA ASP A 101 -3.29 3.27 12.16
C ASP A 101 -2.22 2.82 13.16
N ALA A 102 -2.57 1.96 14.13
CA ALA A 102 -1.61 1.40 15.07
C ALA A 102 -0.74 0.32 14.41
N ILE A 103 -1.36 -0.54 13.60
CA ILE A 103 -0.68 -1.54 12.78
C ILE A 103 0.27 -0.86 11.80
N ASP A 104 -0.23 0.17 11.11
CA ASP A 104 0.46 0.90 10.07
C ASP A 104 1.67 1.60 10.65
N ARG A 105 1.57 2.23 11.84
CA ARG A 105 2.75 2.79 12.52
C ARG A 105 3.82 1.75 12.80
N VAL A 106 3.47 0.52 13.18
CA VAL A 106 4.46 -0.54 13.42
C VAL A 106 5.11 -1.00 12.12
N THR A 107 4.34 -1.07 11.03
CA THR A 107 4.84 -1.54 9.73
C THR A 107 5.52 -0.44 8.90
N SER A 108 5.14 0.83 9.09
CA SER A 108 5.64 2.01 8.35
C SER A 108 6.78 2.72 9.08
N ALA A 109 6.77 2.81 10.42
CA ALA A 109 7.99 3.16 11.19
C ALA A 109 9.10 2.11 10.98
N GLY A 110 8.71 0.96 10.43
CA GLY A 110 9.57 -0.10 9.93
C GLY A 110 10.27 0.19 8.62
N GLY A 111 10.16 1.40 8.02
CA GLY A 111 10.89 1.86 6.83
C GLY A 111 12.05 0.94 6.49
N TYR A 112 11.83 0.07 5.48
CA TYR A 112 12.58 -1.17 5.27
C TYR A 112 13.99 -0.96 4.71
N ALA A 113 14.56 0.19 5.03
CA ALA A 113 15.90 0.63 4.71
C ALA A 113 16.61 0.95 6.02
N PRO A 114 17.35 -0.01 6.60
CA PRO A 114 18.54 0.40 7.31
C PRO A 114 19.55 0.93 6.26
N ALA A 115 20.48 1.78 6.66
CA ALA A 115 21.46 2.37 5.74
C ALA A 115 22.20 1.27 4.94
N ALA A 116 22.74 1.60 3.76
CA ALA A 116 23.49 0.64 2.96
C ALA A 116 24.58 -0.07 3.79
N GLY A 117 24.54 -1.40 3.82
CA GLY A 117 25.47 -2.23 4.60
C GLY A 117 24.99 -2.63 6.01
N GLU A 118 23.86 -2.10 6.48
CA GLU A 118 23.20 -2.59 7.70
C GLU A 118 22.32 -3.81 7.42
N ARG A 119 22.18 -4.71 8.41
CA ARG A 119 21.26 -5.85 8.31
C ARG A 119 19.84 -5.32 8.17
N GLY A 120 19.13 -5.72 7.11
CA GLY A 120 17.72 -5.41 6.89
C GLY A 120 16.90 -5.51 8.17
N ARG A 121 16.03 -4.54 8.45
CA ARG A 121 15.05 -4.67 9.53
C ARG A 121 14.19 -5.92 9.26
N ALA A 122 13.86 -6.68 10.31
CA ALA A 122 13.10 -7.92 10.18
C ALA A 122 11.65 -7.66 9.77
N ILE A 123 11.09 -8.39 8.79
CA ILE A 123 9.73 -8.26 8.26
C ILE A 123 8.69 -8.62 9.34
N PRO A 124 7.83 -7.69 9.82
CA PRO A 124 6.81 -8.01 10.78
C PRO A 124 5.84 -9.01 10.19
N VAL A 125 5.47 -9.97 11.02
CA VAL A 125 4.44 -10.95 10.74
C VAL A 125 3.30 -10.68 11.72
N GLY A 126 2.13 -10.31 11.18
CA GLY A 126 0.91 -10.17 11.96
C GLY A 126 0.30 -11.53 12.26
N ILE A 127 -0.23 -11.68 13.47
CA ILE A 127 -0.97 -12.86 13.91
C ILE A 127 -2.32 -12.37 14.41
N LEU A 128 -3.41 -12.91 13.85
CA LEU A 128 -4.75 -12.66 14.38
C LEU A 128 -5.36 -13.94 14.95
N ASN A 129 -6.14 -13.78 16.03
CA ASN A 129 -6.88 -14.87 16.66
C ASN A 129 -8.19 -14.33 17.22
N PHE A 130 -9.29 -14.56 16.52
CA PHE A 130 -10.61 -14.08 16.91
C PHE A 130 -11.58 -15.24 17.11
N THR A 131 -12.48 -15.08 18.07
CA THR A 131 -13.79 -15.75 18.05
C THR A 131 -14.84 -14.74 17.63
N TYR A 132 -15.84 -15.16 16.87
CA TYR A 132 -16.92 -14.28 16.44
C TYR A 132 -18.23 -15.05 16.33
N GLU A 133 -19.33 -14.33 16.41
CA GLU A 133 -20.66 -14.85 16.13
C GLU A 133 -21.10 -14.51 14.71
N ARG A 134 -21.92 -15.40 14.14
CA ARG A 134 -22.53 -15.25 12.82
C ARG A 134 -23.91 -15.90 12.80
N PHE A 135 -24.81 -15.42 11.94
CA PHE A 135 -26.03 -16.15 11.61
C PHE A 135 -25.73 -17.49 10.95
N THR A 136 -26.49 -18.51 11.33
CA THR A 136 -26.53 -19.79 10.62
C THR A 136 -27.13 -19.61 9.22
N GLU A 137 -26.77 -20.49 8.28
CA GLU A 137 -27.17 -20.36 6.86
C GLU A 137 -28.69 -20.30 6.66
N ASP A 138 -29.46 -20.92 7.55
CA ASP A 138 -30.91 -21.01 7.51
C ASP A 138 -31.62 -20.19 8.60
N ALA A 139 -30.92 -19.30 9.31
CA ALA A 139 -31.46 -18.55 10.45
C ALA A 139 -32.79 -17.83 10.12
N PHE A 140 -32.85 -17.15 8.97
CA PHE A 140 -34.06 -16.44 8.53
C PHE A 140 -35.10 -17.40 7.92
N ALA A 141 -34.66 -18.39 7.14
CA ALA A 141 -35.56 -19.34 6.46
C ALA A 141 -36.30 -20.26 7.45
N SER A 142 -35.64 -20.62 8.55
CA SER A 142 -36.22 -21.41 9.64
C SER A 142 -37.08 -20.56 10.59
N GLY A 143 -37.03 -19.23 10.49
CA GLY A 143 -37.65 -18.31 11.44
C GLY A 143 -36.98 -18.29 12.82
N ALA A 144 -35.69 -18.65 12.89
CA ALA A 144 -34.87 -18.50 14.09
C ALA A 144 -34.40 -17.03 14.28
N ALA A 145 -34.22 -16.31 13.17
CA ALA A 145 -34.06 -14.86 13.11
C ALA A 145 -35.25 -14.24 12.37
N LEU A 146 -35.74 -13.10 12.86
CA LEU A 146 -36.88 -12.39 12.28
C LEU A 146 -36.49 -10.94 12.00
N MET A 147 -37.05 -10.36 10.93
CA MET A 147 -36.92 -8.93 10.64
C MET A 147 -38.25 -8.24 10.97
N GLU A 148 -38.23 -7.34 11.95
CA GLU A 148 -39.40 -6.59 12.41
C GLU A 148 -39.05 -5.12 12.56
N GLY A 149 -39.81 -4.22 11.90
CA GLY A 149 -39.59 -2.78 12.02
C GLY A 149 -38.20 -2.29 11.56
N GLY A 150 -37.55 -2.99 10.62
CA GLY A 150 -36.19 -2.67 10.16
C GLY A 150 -35.07 -3.11 11.12
N GLN A 151 -35.39 -3.91 12.14
CA GLN A 151 -34.44 -4.50 13.08
C GLN A 151 -34.53 -6.03 13.03
N VAL A 152 -33.42 -6.69 13.30
CA VAL A 152 -33.36 -8.14 13.44
C VAL A 152 -33.51 -8.54 14.91
N THR A 153 -34.40 -9.49 15.15
CA THR A 153 -34.59 -10.12 16.46
C THR A 153 -34.24 -11.61 16.39
N ILE A 154 -33.62 -12.10 17.46
CA ILE A 154 -33.32 -13.53 17.63
C ILE A 154 -34.52 -14.18 18.30
N ALA A 155 -35.29 -14.96 17.53
CA ALA A 155 -36.43 -15.70 18.05
C ALA A 155 -36.01 -17.00 18.74
N ARG A 156 -34.92 -17.62 18.26
CA ARG A 156 -34.34 -18.84 18.86
C ARG A 156 -32.81 -18.81 18.84
N PRO A 157 -32.13 -19.32 19.88
CA PRO A 157 -30.68 -19.22 20.01
C PRO A 157 -29.87 -19.84 18.86
N GLU A 158 -30.39 -20.89 18.20
CA GLU A 158 -29.73 -21.55 17.07
C GLU A 158 -29.63 -20.68 15.80
N ALA A 159 -30.22 -19.49 15.80
CA ALA A 159 -30.02 -18.50 14.73
C ALA A 159 -28.58 -18.02 14.62
N ILE A 160 -27.82 -18.08 15.72
CA ILE A 160 -26.44 -17.60 15.81
C ILE A 160 -25.53 -18.78 16.17
N GLU A 161 -24.39 -18.85 15.49
CA GLU A 161 -23.31 -19.79 15.78
C GLU A 161 -22.00 -19.05 16.09
N SER A 162 -21.15 -19.67 16.91
CA SER A 162 -19.82 -19.18 17.21
C SER A 162 -18.80 -19.83 16.27
N ARG A 163 -17.90 -19.02 15.73
CA ARG A 163 -16.82 -19.42 14.80
C ARG A 163 -15.50 -18.80 15.25
N ARG A 164 -14.42 -19.27 14.63
CA ARG A 164 -13.06 -18.79 14.87
C ARG A 164 -12.45 -18.24 13.59
N ALA A 165 -11.58 -17.26 13.76
CA ALA A 165 -10.64 -16.84 12.74
C ALA A 165 -9.22 -16.85 13.27
N PHE A 166 -8.30 -17.42 12.52
CA PHE A 166 -6.87 -17.42 12.80
C PHE A 166 -6.11 -17.28 11.49
N ALA A 167 -5.25 -16.27 11.42
CA ALA A 167 -4.45 -16.00 10.24
C ALA A 167 -3.09 -15.39 10.60
N VAL A 168 -2.11 -15.65 9.76
CA VAL A 168 -0.77 -15.06 9.84
C VAL A 168 -0.38 -14.50 8.47
N ALA A 169 0.20 -13.30 8.44
CA ALA A 169 0.62 -12.67 7.20
C ALA A 169 1.84 -11.75 7.41
N PRO A 170 2.77 -11.68 6.45
CA PRO A 170 3.92 -10.81 6.54
C PRO A 170 3.54 -9.43 6.00
N ALA A 171 3.98 -8.36 6.65
CA ALA A 171 3.74 -6.98 6.19
C ALA A 171 4.32 -6.73 4.78
N ARG A 172 5.35 -7.49 4.39
CA ARG A 172 5.92 -7.51 3.04
C ARG A 172 5.94 -8.93 2.50
N GLY A 173 5.26 -9.15 1.37
CA GLY A 173 5.15 -10.46 0.72
C GLY A 173 6.32 -10.84 -0.19
N ARG A 174 7.38 -10.03 -0.27
CA ARG A 174 8.51 -10.23 -1.19
C ARG A 174 9.83 -9.70 -0.65
N THR A 175 10.94 -10.15 -1.23
CA THR A 175 12.29 -9.66 -0.91
C THR A 175 13.24 -9.71 -2.11
N TYR A 176 14.22 -8.80 -2.10
CA TYR A 176 15.40 -8.79 -2.98
C TYR A 176 16.68 -9.23 -2.24
N ARG A 177 16.52 -9.83 -1.05
CA ARG A 177 17.61 -10.25 -0.14
C ARG A 177 17.39 -11.68 0.38
N GLY A 178 17.01 -12.58 -0.51
CA GLY A 178 16.63 -13.97 -0.19
C GLY A 178 17.66 -14.81 0.56
N ALA A 179 18.95 -14.55 0.41
CA ALA A 179 20.01 -15.29 1.11
C ALA A 179 19.97 -15.08 2.64
N HIS A 180 19.30 -14.01 3.10
CA HIS A 180 19.10 -13.72 4.52
C HIS A 180 17.85 -12.87 4.73
N VAL A 181 16.74 -13.53 5.08
CA VAL A 181 15.47 -12.85 5.38
C VAL A 181 15.18 -12.99 6.86
N ALA A 182 15.08 -11.86 7.57
CA ALA A 182 14.62 -11.84 8.96
C ALA A 182 13.10 -11.56 8.98
N PHE A 183 12.35 -12.35 9.75
CA PHE A 183 10.94 -12.15 10.07
C PHE A 183 10.81 -11.87 11.57
N ARG A 184 9.87 -11.03 11.98
CA ARG A 184 9.64 -10.70 13.39
C ARG A 184 8.19 -10.90 13.78
N PHE A 185 7.96 -11.67 14.84
CA PHE A 185 6.62 -11.87 15.40
C PHE A 185 6.32 -10.78 16.43
N ASP A 186 6.12 -9.54 15.97
CA ASP A 186 5.99 -8.38 16.87
C ASP A 186 4.73 -8.48 17.75
N PRO A 187 4.83 -8.35 19.09
CA PRO A 187 3.66 -8.38 19.97
C PRO A 187 2.61 -7.32 19.64
N ALA A 188 3.01 -6.17 19.07
CA ALA A 188 2.08 -5.12 18.65
C ALA A 188 1.22 -5.53 17.44
N LEU A 189 1.59 -6.60 16.73
CA LEU A 189 0.85 -7.15 15.59
C LEU A 189 0.13 -8.47 15.93
N PHE A 190 0.03 -8.81 17.21
CA PHE A 190 -0.89 -9.83 17.67
C PHE A 190 -2.26 -9.20 17.98
N VAL A 191 -3.26 -9.52 17.15
CA VAL A 191 -4.61 -8.94 17.25
C VAL A 191 -5.63 -10.01 17.65
N THR A 192 -6.39 -9.75 18.71
CA THR A 192 -7.37 -10.71 19.26
C THR A 192 -8.47 -10.00 20.03
N ASN A 193 -9.64 -10.64 20.16
CA ASN A 193 -10.68 -10.28 21.13
C ASN A 193 -10.70 -11.22 22.36
N GLY A 194 -9.76 -12.18 22.43
CA GLY A 194 -9.67 -13.16 23.51
C GLY A 194 -8.55 -12.88 24.51
N THR A 195 -8.53 -13.67 25.58
CA THR A 195 -7.48 -13.61 26.63
C THR A 195 -6.30 -14.54 26.36
N ALA A 196 -6.46 -15.53 25.49
CA ALA A 196 -5.40 -16.47 25.15
C ALA A 196 -4.20 -15.75 24.52
N ARG A 197 -2.98 -16.17 24.88
CA ARG A 197 -1.72 -15.56 24.40
C ARG A 197 -0.82 -16.60 23.73
N PRO A 198 -0.15 -16.25 22.61
CA PRO A 198 0.83 -17.13 21.99
C PRO A 198 1.96 -17.50 22.97
N VAL A 199 2.25 -18.79 23.08
CA VAL A 199 3.36 -19.35 23.86
C VAL A 199 4.48 -19.80 22.94
N THR A 200 4.16 -20.51 21.87
CA THR A 200 5.13 -20.93 20.85
C THR A 200 4.61 -20.66 19.45
N ILE A 201 5.54 -20.35 18.55
CA ILE A 201 5.33 -20.16 17.12
C ILE A 201 6.28 -21.13 16.40
N ASP A 202 5.75 -22.24 15.93
CA ASP A 202 6.50 -23.19 15.12
C ASP A 202 6.36 -22.82 13.64
N ALA A 203 7.44 -22.39 12.99
CA ALA A 203 7.44 -21.90 11.62
C ALA A 203 8.36 -22.75 10.71
N ASP A 204 7.86 -23.14 9.55
CA ASP A 204 8.64 -23.65 8.42
C ASP A 204 8.64 -22.58 7.33
N PHE A 205 9.82 -22.02 7.06
CA PHE A 205 9.99 -20.91 6.13
C PHE A 205 10.11 -21.34 4.66
N GLY A 206 10.10 -22.65 4.38
CA GLY A 206 10.30 -23.18 3.03
C GLY A 206 11.73 -22.98 2.49
N ASP A 207 12.70 -22.79 3.38
CA ASP A 207 14.12 -22.60 3.06
C ASP A 207 14.94 -23.91 3.14
N GLY A 208 14.31 -25.00 3.55
CA GLY A 208 14.92 -26.32 3.70
C GLY A 208 15.43 -26.63 5.11
N ALA A 209 15.33 -25.68 6.05
CA ALA A 209 15.72 -25.91 7.44
C ALA A 209 14.66 -26.65 8.28
N GLY A 210 13.45 -26.83 7.73
CA GLY A 210 12.33 -27.48 8.41
C GLY A 210 11.69 -26.60 9.48
N LEU A 211 10.90 -27.23 10.34
CA LEU A 211 10.15 -26.55 11.40
C LEU A 211 11.09 -26.06 12.51
N GLN A 212 10.97 -24.78 12.86
CA GLN A 212 11.72 -24.13 13.95
C GLN A 212 10.75 -23.42 14.91
N THR A 213 11.10 -23.36 16.20
CA THR A 213 10.22 -22.79 17.24
C THR A 213 10.73 -21.44 17.71
N PHE A 214 9.82 -20.48 17.82
CA PHE A 214 10.06 -19.11 18.25
C PHE A 214 9.03 -18.68 19.31
N ALA A 215 9.32 -17.58 20.00
CA ALA A 215 8.37 -16.86 20.84
C ALA A 215 7.90 -15.56 20.20
N LEU A 216 6.78 -15.02 20.70
CA LEU A 216 6.34 -13.68 20.33
C LEU A 216 7.41 -12.65 20.75
N GLY A 217 7.78 -11.75 19.84
CA GLY A 217 8.85 -10.78 19.99
C GLY A 217 10.19 -11.21 19.38
N GLU A 218 10.38 -12.49 19.08
CA GLU A 218 11.62 -13.00 18.50
C GLU A 218 11.71 -12.75 16.99
N GLU A 219 12.96 -12.70 16.50
CA GLU A 219 13.28 -12.69 15.09
C GLU A 219 13.64 -14.10 14.60
N ALA A 220 13.05 -14.51 13.49
CA ALA A 220 13.33 -15.73 12.78
C ALA A 220 14.11 -15.43 11.49
N VAL A 221 15.17 -16.19 11.22
CA VAL A 221 16.01 -15.98 10.02
C VAL A 221 15.85 -17.15 9.06
N ALA A 222 15.29 -16.87 7.88
CA ALA A 222 15.22 -17.79 6.76
C ALA A 222 16.38 -17.55 5.77
N ARG A 223 16.92 -18.63 5.19
CA ARG A 223 18.05 -18.56 4.24
C ARG A 223 17.73 -19.31 2.96
N TYR A 224 17.22 -18.60 1.95
CA TYR A 224 16.82 -19.22 0.70
C TYR A 224 18.01 -19.48 -0.22
N GLY A 225 18.07 -20.70 -0.77
CA GLY A 225 19.04 -21.08 -1.81
C GLY A 225 18.57 -20.82 -3.25
N SER A 226 17.32 -20.41 -3.44
CA SER A 226 16.72 -20.17 -4.76
C SER A 226 15.63 -19.10 -4.70
N PHE A 227 15.47 -18.36 -5.80
CA PHE A 227 14.36 -17.43 -6.01
C PHE A 227 13.02 -18.18 -6.21
N GLY A 228 11.93 -17.41 -6.35
CA GLY A 228 10.57 -17.89 -6.54
C GLY A 228 9.73 -17.89 -5.26
N THR A 229 8.44 -18.13 -5.43
CA THR A 229 7.44 -18.16 -4.35
C THR A 229 7.70 -19.28 -3.36
N LYS A 230 7.69 -18.95 -2.07
CA LYS A 230 7.80 -19.86 -0.93
C LYS A 230 6.49 -19.87 -0.16
N THR A 231 6.11 -21.02 0.40
CA THR A 231 4.97 -21.13 1.31
C THR A 231 5.48 -21.26 2.73
N ILE A 232 5.25 -20.24 3.55
CA ILE A 232 5.67 -20.22 4.95
C ILE A 232 4.50 -20.74 5.78
N ARG A 233 4.73 -21.76 6.60
CA ARG A 233 3.71 -22.44 7.39
C ARG A 233 3.96 -22.24 8.87
N LEU A 234 2.96 -21.80 9.62
CA LEU A 234 3.08 -21.55 11.05
C LEU A 234 2.03 -22.35 11.82
N HIS A 235 2.46 -22.92 12.94
CA HIS A 235 1.58 -23.33 14.04
C HIS A 235 1.83 -22.43 15.25
N VAL A 236 0.77 -21.88 15.83
CA VAL A 236 0.85 -21.07 17.04
C VAL A 236 0.12 -21.79 18.16
N SER A 237 0.85 -22.10 19.25
CA SER A 237 0.30 -22.69 20.46
C SER A 237 0.03 -21.60 21.49
N PHE A 238 -1.11 -21.69 22.18
CA PHE A 238 -1.57 -20.69 23.13
C PHE A 238 -1.52 -21.21 24.58
N ASP A 239 -1.58 -20.30 25.55
CA ASP A 239 -1.55 -20.59 26.99
C ASP A 239 -2.79 -21.33 27.51
N ASP A 240 -3.90 -21.27 26.77
CA ASP A 240 -5.11 -22.08 27.00
C ASP A 240 -5.00 -23.52 26.48
N GLY A 241 -3.85 -23.89 25.91
CA GLY A 241 -3.58 -25.22 25.35
C GLY A 241 -4.08 -25.40 23.92
N THR A 242 -4.70 -24.39 23.30
CA THR A 242 -5.11 -24.45 21.89
C THR A 242 -3.92 -24.27 20.95
N ARG A 243 -4.06 -24.79 19.72
CA ARG A 243 -3.05 -24.66 18.67
C ARG A 243 -3.72 -24.45 17.32
N TRP A 244 -3.29 -23.43 16.61
CA TRP A 244 -3.86 -23.03 15.32
C TRP A 244 -2.78 -22.91 14.26
N SER A 245 -3.17 -23.07 13.00
CA SER A 245 -2.28 -23.16 11.85
C SER A 245 -2.69 -22.14 10.79
N SER A 246 -1.72 -21.52 10.14
CA SER A 246 -1.95 -20.62 9.00
C SER A 246 -0.70 -20.57 8.14
N ALA A 247 -0.85 -20.13 6.89
CA ALA A 247 0.29 -19.92 6.00
C ALA A 247 0.26 -18.54 5.36
N PHE A 248 1.36 -18.18 4.71
CA PHE A 248 1.42 -17.09 3.74
C PHE A 248 2.38 -17.44 2.61
N LEU A 249 2.21 -16.74 1.48
CA LEU A 249 3.15 -16.81 0.35
C LEU A 249 4.19 -15.70 0.48
N PHE A 250 5.42 -15.99 0.06
CA PHE A 250 6.53 -15.04 0.09
C PHE A 250 7.41 -15.19 -1.14
N ASP A 251 7.55 -14.12 -1.91
CA ASP A 251 8.31 -14.11 -3.15
C ASP A 251 9.76 -13.71 -2.91
N VAL A 252 10.66 -14.66 -3.13
CA VAL A 252 12.10 -14.37 -3.17
C VAL A 252 12.42 -13.97 -4.61
N LEU A 253 12.52 -12.67 -4.87
CA LEU A 253 12.77 -12.15 -6.23
C LEU A 253 14.25 -12.29 -6.59
N THR A 254 15.13 -11.97 -5.65
CA THR A 254 16.58 -12.17 -5.78
C THR A 254 17.17 -12.66 -4.46
N LEU A 255 18.33 -13.33 -4.53
CA LEU A 255 19.03 -13.79 -3.33
C LEU A 255 19.83 -12.67 -2.67
N ALA A 256 20.45 -11.81 -3.47
CA ALA A 256 21.21 -10.66 -3.01
C ALA A 256 21.22 -9.58 -4.09
N ALA A 257 20.41 -8.54 -3.93
CA ALA A 257 20.59 -7.31 -4.69
C ALA A 257 21.97 -6.70 -4.39
N PRO A 258 22.68 -6.14 -5.40
CA PRO A 258 23.93 -5.44 -5.21
C PRO A 258 23.76 -4.23 -4.28
N LEU A 259 24.63 -4.16 -3.26
CA LEU A 259 24.69 -3.02 -2.36
C LEU A 259 25.18 -1.78 -3.12
N PRO A 260 24.65 -0.59 -2.83
CA PRO A 260 25.27 0.63 -3.30
C PRO A 260 26.66 0.80 -2.66
N ASN A 261 27.56 1.46 -3.38
CA ASN A 261 28.90 1.80 -2.92
C ASN A 261 28.88 2.87 -1.82
N ASP A 262 27.88 3.77 -1.86
CA ASP A 262 27.69 4.85 -0.89
C ASP A 262 26.20 5.24 -0.82
N THR A 263 25.80 5.98 0.20
CA THR A 263 24.45 6.54 0.35
C THR A 263 24.53 7.98 0.83
N LEU A 264 24.04 8.90 0.01
CA LEU A 264 24.00 10.33 0.34
C LEU A 264 22.71 10.63 1.11
N ALA A 265 22.82 11.27 2.27
CA ALA A 265 21.66 11.78 2.99
C ALA A 265 21.26 13.14 2.41
N ILE A 266 20.01 13.25 1.94
CA ILE A 266 19.48 14.44 1.30
C ILE A 266 18.49 15.12 2.23
N THR A 267 18.67 16.41 2.49
CA THR A 267 17.71 17.23 3.23
C THR A 267 17.66 18.60 2.57
N ALA A 268 16.53 18.94 1.97
CA ALA A 268 16.35 20.22 1.30
C ALA A 268 16.51 21.37 2.30
N THR A 269 17.20 22.42 1.87
CA THR A 269 17.34 23.68 2.64
C THR A 269 16.29 24.72 2.26
N ILE A 270 15.65 24.55 1.10
CA ILE A 270 14.64 25.46 0.56
C ILE A 270 13.25 24.92 0.96
N PRO A 271 12.44 25.69 1.70
CA PRO A 271 11.10 25.26 2.10
C PRO A 271 10.07 25.50 1.00
N TYR A 272 9.02 24.66 0.99
CA TYR A 272 7.78 24.87 0.22
C TYR A 272 6.58 24.55 1.11
N GLU A 273 5.60 25.47 1.17
CA GLU A 273 4.40 25.34 2.03
C GLU A 273 4.75 25.00 3.49
N GLY A 274 5.74 25.70 4.06
CA GLY A 274 6.13 25.56 5.47
C GLY A 274 6.93 24.31 5.85
N GLY A 275 7.32 23.47 4.89
CA GLY A 275 8.11 22.25 5.12
C GLY A 275 9.24 22.05 4.12
N VAL A 276 10.15 21.12 4.42
CA VAL A 276 11.25 20.68 3.55
C VAL A 276 11.12 19.18 3.28
N ALA A 277 11.59 18.71 2.13
CA ALA A 277 11.68 17.29 1.82
C ALA A 277 13.07 16.75 2.14
N SER A 278 13.15 15.44 2.30
CA SER A 278 14.39 14.69 2.49
C SER A 278 14.37 13.41 1.65
N GLY A 279 15.49 12.72 1.61
CA GLY A 279 15.61 11.41 0.97
C GLY A 279 17.01 10.84 1.14
N GLU A 280 17.24 9.72 0.47
CA GLU A 280 18.55 9.10 0.33
C GLU A 280 18.88 8.96 -1.16
N ALA A 281 20.16 9.11 -1.52
CA ALA A 281 20.60 8.80 -2.87
C ALA A 281 21.65 7.68 -2.86
N TYR A 282 21.30 6.55 -3.48
CA TYR A 282 22.14 5.36 -3.54
C TYR A 282 23.13 5.46 -4.70
N VAL A 283 24.43 5.36 -4.38
CA VAL A 283 25.51 5.52 -5.36
C VAL A 283 26.00 4.15 -5.82
N TYR A 284 25.99 3.92 -7.13
CA TYR A 284 26.54 2.73 -7.77
C TYR A 284 27.64 3.12 -8.74
N LEU A 285 28.89 2.84 -8.37
CA LEU A 285 30.06 3.21 -9.15
C LEU A 285 30.27 2.26 -10.32
N ALA A 286 30.72 2.77 -11.46
CA ALA A 286 31.24 1.94 -12.53
C ALA A 286 32.41 1.07 -12.01
N PRO A 287 32.65 -0.15 -12.55
CA PRO A 287 33.63 -1.08 -11.98
C PRO A 287 35.06 -0.54 -11.87
N ALA A 288 35.45 0.41 -12.74
CA ALA A 288 36.77 1.03 -12.74
C ALA A 288 36.91 2.25 -11.81
N HIS A 289 35.82 2.69 -11.17
CA HIS A 289 35.80 3.89 -10.34
C HIS A 289 35.88 3.54 -8.85
N SER A 290 36.66 4.33 -8.10
CA SER A 290 36.73 4.26 -6.63
C SER A 290 36.03 5.43 -5.93
N GLN A 291 35.48 6.37 -6.71
CA GLN A 291 34.73 7.55 -6.27
C GLN A 291 33.84 8.03 -7.42
N LEU A 292 32.84 8.85 -7.13
CA LEU A 292 31.93 9.40 -8.14
C LEU A 292 32.71 10.18 -9.20
N THR A 293 32.57 9.82 -10.47
CA THR A 293 33.38 10.34 -11.58
C THR A 293 32.54 10.73 -12.80
N GLN A 294 31.58 9.89 -13.21
CA GLN A 294 30.69 10.12 -14.36
C GLN A 294 29.23 9.86 -13.95
N PRO A 295 28.62 10.71 -13.12
CA PRO A 295 27.29 10.45 -12.58
C PRO A 295 26.19 10.49 -13.64
N VAL A 296 25.17 9.69 -13.40
CA VAL A 296 23.82 9.76 -13.96
C VAL A 296 22.87 9.79 -12.77
N VAL A 297 22.18 10.93 -12.61
CA VAL A 297 21.20 11.09 -11.52
C VAL A 297 19.89 10.48 -11.99
N VAL A 298 19.31 9.59 -11.18
CA VAL A 298 18.04 8.93 -11.45
C VAL A 298 17.09 9.25 -10.30
N LEU A 299 15.89 9.74 -10.63
CA LEU A 299 14.85 10.11 -9.66
C LEU A 299 13.73 9.09 -9.72
N GLU A 300 13.38 8.53 -8.56
CA GLU A 300 12.25 7.64 -8.43
C GLU A 300 10.91 8.32 -8.73
N GLY A 301 9.88 7.48 -8.92
CA GLY A 301 8.51 7.91 -9.16
C GLY A 301 7.70 8.08 -7.88
N PHE A 302 6.37 8.02 -8.05
CA PHE A 302 5.43 8.05 -6.95
C PHE A 302 5.41 6.69 -6.24
N ASP A 303 6.00 6.63 -5.04
CA ASP A 303 6.01 5.45 -4.17
C ASP A 303 4.84 5.52 -3.17
N ILE A 304 3.74 4.83 -3.51
CA ILE A 304 2.44 4.94 -2.81
C ILE A 304 2.52 4.51 -1.35
N ASP A 305 3.27 3.46 -1.06
CA ASP A 305 3.38 2.84 0.26
C ASP A 305 4.75 3.07 0.92
N ASN A 306 5.59 3.92 0.30
CA ASN A 306 6.94 4.26 0.75
C ASN A 306 7.80 3.00 1.00
N SER A 307 7.64 2.01 0.14
CA SER A 307 8.27 0.68 0.29
C SER A 307 9.54 0.52 -0.54
N LEU A 308 9.80 1.43 -1.49
CA LEU A 308 10.99 1.44 -2.31
C LEU A 308 12.23 1.72 -1.46
N ASN A 309 13.30 1.04 -1.86
CA ASN A 309 14.61 1.10 -1.22
C ASN A 309 15.66 0.72 -2.26
N TRP A 310 16.95 0.84 -1.94
CA TRP A 310 18.07 0.55 -2.82
C TRP A 310 17.96 -0.80 -3.54
N ASP A 311 17.47 -1.84 -2.86
CA ASP A 311 17.38 -3.19 -3.41
C ASP A 311 16.29 -3.30 -4.47
N GLU A 312 15.14 -2.71 -4.22
CA GLU A 312 14.03 -2.64 -5.16
C GLU A 312 14.28 -1.67 -6.31
N LEU A 313 14.83 -0.47 -6.03
CA LEU A 313 15.19 0.51 -7.05
C LEU A 313 16.28 -0.04 -7.99
N TYR A 314 17.28 -0.73 -7.43
CA TYR A 314 18.26 -1.46 -8.24
C TYR A 314 17.57 -2.48 -9.15
N ALA A 315 16.68 -3.31 -8.59
CA ALA A 315 16.00 -4.34 -9.36
C ALA A 315 15.13 -3.75 -10.48
N LEU A 316 14.40 -2.66 -10.22
CA LEU A 316 13.61 -1.95 -11.23
C LEU A 316 14.50 -1.41 -12.37
N LEU A 317 15.64 -0.81 -12.02
CA LEU A 317 16.60 -0.32 -13.03
C LEU A 317 17.36 -1.47 -13.71
N ASN A 318 17.37 -2.67 -13.14
CA ASN A 318 18.07 -3.82 -13.72
C ASN A 318 17.14 -4.83 -14.40
N ASP A 319 15.83 -4.59 -14.43
CA ASP A 319 14.85 -5.51 -15.04
C ASP A 319 15.21 -5.79 -16.51
N GLU A 320 15.63 -4.75 -17.23
CA GLU A 320 16.20 -4.82 -18.58
C GLU A 320 17.68 -4.39 -18.59
N ASN A 321 18.41 -4.68 -17.51
CA ASN A 321 19.86 -4.46 -17.34
C ASN A 321 20.37 -3.00 -17.44
N LEU A 322 19.50 -1.98 -17.39
CA LEU A 322 19.87 -0.57 -17.58
C LEU A 322 20.97 -0.11 -16.62
N ILE A 323 20.88 -0.43 -15.33
CA ILE A 323 21.87 0.00 -14.34
C ILE A 323 23.24 -0.66 -14.57
N GLU A 324 23.29 -1.93 -14.93
CA GLU A 324 24.56 -2.63 -15.16
C GLU A 324 25.17 -2.27 -16.52
N ASP A 325 24.37 -2.09 -17.57
CA ASP A 325 24.86 -1.61 -18.87
C ASP A 325 25.48 -0.22 -18.74
N ALA A 326 24.80 0.70 -18.03
CA ALA A 326 25.34 2.03 -17.77
C ALA A 326 26.68 1.98 -17.01
N ARG A 327 26.79 1.10 -16.01
CA ARG A 327 28.04 0.91 -15.23
C ARG A 327 29.16 0.33 -16.06
N VAL A 328 28.87 -0.65 -16.93
CA VAL A 328 29.84 -1.21 -17.87
C VAL A 328 30.33 -0.15 -18.85
N ASP A 329 29.46 0.76 -19.28
CA ASP A 329 29.78 1.90 -20.14
C ASP A 329 30.56 3.02 -19.42
N GLY A 330 30.83 2.86 -18.11
CA GLY A 330 31.64 3.79 -17.33
C GLY A 330 30.85 4.90 -16.65
N PHE A 331 29.52 4.78 -16.55
CA PHE A 331 28.69 5.70 -15.78
C PHE A 331 28.50 5.22 -14.33
N ASP A 332 28.49 6.18 -13.40
CA ASP A 332 28.06 5.94 -12.03
C ASP A 332 26.58 6.32 -11.92
N LEU A 333 25.76 5.56 -11.19
CA LEU A 333 24.37 5.93 -10.93
C LEU A 333 24.23 6.54 -9.54
N VAL A 334 23.44 7.60 -9.44
CA VAL A 334 23.01 8.22 -8.19
C VAL A 334 21.49 8.19 -8.17
N VAL A 335 20.91 7.23 -7.44
CA VAL A 335 19.48 6.91 -7.49
C VAL A 335 18.79 7.47 -6.26
N MET A 336 17.95 8.48 -6.44
CA MET A 336 17.20 9.15 -5.39
C MET A 336 15.99 8.31 -4.96
N ASN A 337 15.85 8.16 -3.64
CA ASN A 337 14.69 7.65 -2.91
C ASN A 337 14.18 8.77 -2.00
N PHE A 338 12.98 9.29 -2.23
CA PHE A 338 12.38 10.33 -1.41
C PHE A 338 11.93 9.73 -0.08
N THR A 339 12.02 10.51 1.01
CA THR A 339 11.45 10.07 2.31
C THR A 339 9.92 10.00 2.26
N ASP A 340 9.28 10.86 1.45
CA ASP A 340 7.85 10.83 1.17
C ASP A 340 7.61 11.25 -0.29
N ALA A 341 7.55 10.25 -1.19
CA ALA A 341 7.25 10.46 -2.61
C ALA A 341 5.80 10.89 -2.88
N THR A 342 4.96 11.04 -1.84
CA THR A 342 3.56 11.45 -1.97
C THR A 342 3.29 12.91 -1.58
N ASP A 343 4.30 13.60 -1.03
CA ASP A 343 4.24 15.03 -0.70
C ASP A 343 4.25 15.94 -1.95
N TYR A 344 4.14 17.26 -1.76
CA TYR A 344 4.14 18.22 -2.88
C TYR A 344 5.34 18.00 -3.81
N ILE A 345 5.07 17.96 -5.12
CA ILE A 345 6.11 17.78 -6.15
C ILE A 345 7.17 18.88 -6.03
N GLN A 346 6.77 20.13 -5.79
CA GLN A 346 7.70 21.24 -5.58
C GLN A 346 8.62 20.99 -4.38
N ARG A 347 8.10 20.45 -3.28
CA ARG A 347 8.90 20.17 -2.08
C ARG A 347 9.93 19.07 -2.37
N ASN A 348 9.50 17.98 -3.01
CA ASN A 348 10.39 16.91 -3.45
C ASN A 348 11.42 17.39 -4.48
N SER A 349 11.06 18.30 -5.40
CA SER A 349 12.00 18.95 -6.31
C SER A 349 13.09 19.76 -5.62
N LEU A 350 12.81 20.38 -4.48
CA LEU A 350 13.82 21.12 -3.73
C LEU A 350 14.81 20.19 -3.02
N ALA A 351 14.44 18.95 -2.72
CA ALA A 351 15.40 17.91 -2.35
C ALA A 351 16.26 17.47 -3.55
N VAL A 352 15.71 17.49 -4.77
CA VAL A 352 16.51 17.25 -5.99
C VAL A 352 17.53 18.36 -6.23
N VAL A 353 17.21 19.62 -5.90
CA VAL A 353 18.20 20.72 -5.95
C VAL A 353 19.39 20.42 -5.03
N GLU A 354 19.12 20.04 -3.78
CA GLU A 354 20.17 19.62 -2.82
C GLU A 354 20.98 18.44 -3.35
N LEU A 355 20.33 17.41 -3.90
CA LEU A 355 21.02 16.27 -4.51
C LEU A 355 21.96 16.70 -5.65
N ILE A 356 21.50 17.58 -6.54
CA ILE A 356 22.29 18.11 -7.66
C ILE A 356 23.52 18.86 -7.13
N GLU A 357 23.37 19.69 -6.09
CA GLU A 357 24.48 20.41 -5.47
C GLU A 357 25.50 19.46 -4.82
N GLN A 358 25.04 18.43 -4.09
CA GLN A 358 25.92 17.43 -3.50
C GLN A 358 26.67 16.62 -4.56
N VAL A 359 26.00 16.15 -5.62
CA VAL A 359 26.65 15.45 -6.73
C VAL A 359 27.70 16.33 -7.40
N GLN A 360 27.41 17.61 -7.64
CA GLN A 360 28.37 18.55 -8.21
C GLN A 360 29.61 18.77 -7.33
N ALA A 361 29.44 18.75 -6.00
CA ALA A 361 30.53 18.90 -5.04
C ALA A 361 31.44 17.66 -4.97
N LEU A 362 30.91 16.48 -5.31
CA LEU A 362 31.64 15.21 -5.30
C LEU A 362 32.43 14.93 -6.58
N VAL A 363 32.17 15.66 -7.68
CA VAL A 363 32.83 15.45 -8.98
C VAL A 363 33.67 16.66 -9.41
N SER A 364 34.66 16.41 -10.28
CA SER A 364 35.48 17.49 -10.85
C SER A 364 34.62 18.59 -11.49
N PRO A 365 34.95 19.90 -11.36
CA PRO A 365 34.14 21.03 -11.84
C PRO A 365 33.76 21.02 -13.34
N GLU A 366 34.50 20.27 -14.15
CA GLU A 366 34.28 20.18 -15.60
C GLU A 366 33.19 19.17 -15.99
N ILE A 367 32.80 18.29 -15.06
CA ILE A 367 31.85 17.21 -15.33
C ILE A 367 30.43 17.77 -15.52
N THR A 368 29.70 17.22 -16.48
CA THR A 368 28.25 17.43 -16.58
C THR A 368 27.59 16.07 -16.56
N PHE A 369 26.33 15.97 -16.13
CA PHE A 369 25.63 14.69 -15.98
C PHE A 369 24.23 14.70 -16.59
N PRO A 370 23.68 13.56 -17.03
CA PRO A 370 22.25 13.47 -17.30
C PRO A 370 21.48 13.33 -15.99
N LEU A 371 20.26 13.85 -15.98
CA LEU A 371 19.27 13.64 -14.95
C LEU A 371 18.07 12.94 -15.58
N ILE A 372 17.71 11.79 -15.04
CA ILE A 372 16.60 10.95 -15.48
C ILE A 372 15.55 10.96 -14.38
N GLY A 373 14.29 11.20 -14.72
CA GLY A 373 13.21 11.07 -13.75
C GLY A 373 12.10 10.17 -14.29
N ALA A 374 11.76 9.13 -13.54
CA ALA A 374 10.68 8.20 -13.88
C ALA A 374 9.36 8.65 -13.28
N SER A 375 8.26 8.63 -14.05
CA SER A 375 6.93 9.04 -13.58
C SER A 375 6.99 10.41 -12.91
N MET A 376 6.55 10.55 -11.65
CA MET A 376 6.65 11.77 -10.85
C MET A 376 8.08 12.34 -10.77
N GLY A 377 9.12 11.50 -10.70
CA GLY A 377 10.51 11.94 -10.65
C GLY A 377 10.90 12.81 -11.84
N GLY A 378 10.28 12.60 -12.99
CA GLY A 378 10.45 13.48 -14.15
C GLY A 378 9.90 14.87 -13.89
N LEU A 379 8.73 15.01 -13.27
CA LEU A 379 8.19 16.31 -12.84
C LEU A 379 9.12 16.95 -11.80
N CYS A 380 9.64 16.15 -10.86
CA CYS A 380 10.56 16.63 -9.84
C CYS A 380 11.83 17.23 -10.48
N GLY A 381 12.44 16.51 -11.43
CA GLY A 381 13.62 16.97 -12.17
C GLY A 381 13.35 18.18 -13.06
N ARG A 382 12.20 18.21 -13.75
CA ARG A 382 11.76 19.36 -14.57
C ARG A 382 11.71 20.63 -13.73
N TYR A 383 11.04 20.56 -12.58
CA TYR A 383 10.90 21.70 -11.68
C TYR A 383 12.24 22.10 -11.07
N ALA A 384 13.03 21.16 -10.56
CA ALA A 384 14.33 21.44 -9.92
C ALA A 384 15.30 22.15 -10.87
N LEU A 385 15.44 21.66 -12.09
CA LEU A 385 16.31 22.26 -13.09
C LEU A 385 15.82 23.66 -13.50
N SER A 386 14.52 23.82 -13.77
CA SER A 386 13.93 25.12 -14.12
C SER A 386 14.08 26.15 -12.98
N TYR A 387 13.92 25.69 -11.73
CA TYR A 387 14.17 26.50 -10.53
C TYR A 387 15.62 26.98 -10.45
N MET A 388 16.58 26.07 -10.63
CA MET A 388 18.00 26.40 -10.59
C MET A 388 18.38 27.39 -11.70
N GLU A 389 17.89 27.19 -12.93
CA GLU A 389 18.11 28.12 -14.04
C GLU A 389 17.53 29.52 -13.78
N THR A 390 16.28 29.58 -13.31
CA THR A 390 15.60 30.85 -12.98
C THR A 390 16.31 31.62 -11.87
N ASN A 391 16.91 30.92 -10.92
CA ASN A 391 17.63 31.51 -9.79
C ASN A 391 19.15 31.65 -10.03
N ALA A 392 19.62 31.43 -11.26
CA ALA A 392 21.04 31.48 -11.63
C ALA A 392 21.95 30.57 -10.78
N ILE A 393 21.43 29.42 -10.36
CA ILE A 393 22.17 28.37 -9.65
C ILE A 393 22.67 27.36 -10.69
N PRO A 394 23.99 27.17 -10.85
CA PRO A 394 24.51 26.18 -11.80
C PRO A 394 24.13 24.75 -11.38
N HIS A 395 23.43 24.02 -12.26
CA HIS A 395 23.06 22.61 -12.01
C HIS A 395 23.99 21.59 -12.69
N ARG A 396 24.75 22.00 -13.73
CA ARG A 396 25.64 21.14 -14.54
C ARG A 396 25.01 19.86 -15.12
N ALA A 397 23.69 19.68 -15.00
CA ALA A 397 22.96 18.74 -15.81
C ALA A 397 23.03 19.12 -17.30
N ARG A 398 23.44 18.19 -18.17
CA ARG A 398 23.51 18.40 -19.64
C ARG A 398 22.26 17.92 -20.38
N THR A 399 21.57 16.93 -19.81
CA THR A 399 20.42 16.28 -20.42
C THR A 399 19.39 16.03 -19.33
N TYR A 400 18.16 16.44 -19.57
CA TYR A 400 17.01 16.06 -18.77
C TYR A 400 16.23 14.98 -19.53
N ILE A 401 16.02 13.82 -18.91
CA ILE A 401 15.29 12.69 -19.47
C ILE A 401 14.05 12.42 -18.62
N SER A 402 12.87 12.64 -19.19
CA SER A 402 11.60 12.26 -18.57
C SER A 402 11.21 10.85 -19.05
N PHE A 403 11.08 9.89 -18.13
CA PHE A 403 10.66 8.52 -18.44
C PHE A 403 9.23 8.28 -17.96
N ASP A 404 8.31 8.16 -18.91
CA ASP A 404 6.87 7.98 -18.70
C ASP A 404 6.26 9.00 -17.72
N THR A 405 6.73 10.24 -17.82
CA THR A 405 6.36 11.33 -16.90
C THR A 405 5.01 11.94 -17.27
N PRO A 406 4.07 12.11 -16.31
CA PRO A 406 2.76 12.68 -16.56
C PRO A 406 2.80 14.21 -16.67
N HIS A 407 3.52 14.75 -17.66
CA HIS A 407 3.67 16.21 -17.87
C HIS A 407 2.35 16.96 -18.01
N ASN A 408 1.37 16.35 -18.67
CA ASN A 408 0.03 16.90 -18.83
C ASN A 408 -0.98 16.24 -17.87
N GLY A 409 -0.48 15.53 -16.88
CA GLY A 409 -1.25 14.77 -15.91
C GLY A 409 -1.50 13.31 -16.28
N ALA A 410 -1.84 12.54 -15.25
CA ALA A 410 -2.22 11.14 -15.31
C ALA A 410 -3.76 11.01 -15.22
N SER A 411 -4.29 9.91 -15.75
CA SER A 411 -5.74 9.63 -15.70
C SER A 411 -5.99 8.29 -15.01
N ILE A 412 -6.29 8.34 -13.72
CA ILE A 412 -7.03 7.26 -13.04
C ILE A 412 -8.51 7.52 -13.32
N PRO A 413 -9.26 6.57 -13.93
CA PRO A 413 -10.65 6.80 -14.28
C PRO A 413 -11.47 7.32 -13.09
N LEU A 414 -12.23 8.40 -13.30
CA LEU A 414 -12.95 9.07 -12.22
C LEU A 414 -13.94 8.13 -11.50
N GLY A 415 -14.55 7.19 -12.24
CA GLY A 415 -15.39 6.15 -11.64
C GLY A 415 -14.64 5.22 -10.68
N MET A 416 -13.35 4.94 -10.91
CA MET A 416 -12.52 4.20 -9.96
C MET A 416 -12.20 5.03 -8.71
N GLN A 417 -11.97 6.33 -8.87
CA GLN A 417 -11.73 7.23 -7.72
C GLN A 417 -12.97 7.30 -6.81
N TYR A 418 -14.16 7.48 -7.40
CA TYR A 418 -15.42 7.42 -6.64
C TYR A 418 -15.73 6.03 -6.09
N TRP A 419 -15.28 4.96 -6.75
CA TRP A 419 -15.38 3.61 -6.22
C TRP A 419 -14.54 3.46 -4.94
N LEU A 420 -13.33 4.02 -4.92
CA LEU A 420 -12.49 4.03 -3.71
C LEU A 420 -13.18 4.81 -2.58
N ASP A 421 -13.71 6.00 -2.86
CA ASP A 421 -14.50 6.79 -1.88
C ASP A 421 -15.69 6.00 -1.33
N PHE A 422 -16.50 5.42 -2.23
CA PHE A 422 -17.68 4.63 -1.88
C PHE A 422 -17.35 3.43 -0.98
N PHE A 423 -16.28 2.70 -1.28
CA PHE A 423 -15.89 1.49 -0.54
C PHE A 423 -14.91 1.75 0.61
N SER A 424 -14.43 2.98 0.79
CA SER A 424 -13.44 3.32 1.82
C SER A 424 -13.88 2.93 3.23
N SER A 425 -15.18 3.03 3.54
CA SER A 425 -15.68 2.57 4.84
C SER A 425 -15.61 1.06 5.00
N GLU A 426 -15.78 0.28 3.93
CA GLU A 426 -15.90 -1.19 3.99
C GLU A 426 -14.59 -1.93 3.71
N SER A 427 -13.69 -1.34 2.93
CA SER A 427 -12.42 -1.95 2.51
C SER A 427 -11.23 -1.17 3.03
N ALA A 428 -10.36 -1.85 3.78
CA ALA A 428 -9.10 -1.30 4.29
C ALA A 428 -8.20 -0.79 3.15
N GLU A 429 -8.23 -1.45 2.00
CA GLU A 429 -7.45 -1.02 0.84
C GLU A 429 -8.08 0.10 0.05
N ALA A 430 -9.42 0.13 -0.05
CA ALA A 430 -10.09 1.29 -0.63
C ALA A 430 -9.78 2.55 0.20
N GLU A 431 -9.82 2.44 1.54
CA GLU A 431 -9.43 3.51 2.46
C GLU A 431 -7.98 3.95 2.24
N ALA A 432 -7.03 3.00 2.23
CA ALA A 432 -5.61 3.31 2.05
C ALA A 432 -5.31 3.94 0.68
N LEU A 433 -5.88 3.39 -0.40
CA LEU A 433 -5.68 3.92 -1.75
C LEU A 433 -6.34 5.29 -1.95
N LEU A 434 -7.51 5.53 -1.35
CA LEU A 434 -8.14 6.85 -1.34
C LEU A 434 -7.27 7.87 -0.61
N ALA A 435 -6.73 7.50 0.57
CA ALA A 435 -5.83 8.36 1.32
C ALA A 435 -4.58 8.71 0.50
N SER A 436 -4.02 7.76 -0.25
CA SER A 436 -2.92 8.00 -1.19
C SER A 436 -3.31 8.88 -2.38
N LEU A 437 -4.53 8.71 -2.92
CA LEU A 437 -5.07 9.53 -4.00
C LEU A 437 -5.23 11.00 -3.58
N ASP A 438 -5.58 11.23 -2.31
CA ASP A 438 -5.77 12.55 -1.71
C ASP A 438 -4.46 13.23 -1.28
N ARG A 439 -3.30 12.57 -1.46
CA ARG A 439 -1.99 13.16 -1.20
C ARG A 439 -1.66 14.27 -2.20
N PRO A 440 -0.86 15.28 -1.81
CA PRO A 440 -0.51 16.41 -2.68
C PRO A 440 0.02 16.02 -4.05
N ALA A 441 1.02 15.13 -4.14
CA ALA A 441 1.58 14.73 -5.45
C ALA A 441 0.54 14.08 -6.35
N ALA A 442 -0.32 13.20 -5.82
CA ALA A 442 -1.38 12.58 -6.61
C ALA A 442 -2.38 13.61 -7.15
N ARG A 443 -2.84 14.53 -6.29
CA ARG A 443 -3.74 15.64 -6.66
C ARG A 443 -3.11 16.59 -7.69
N GLN A 444 -1.79 16.80 -7.64
CA GLN A 444 -1.04 17.59 -8.62
C GLN A 444 -0.89 16.87 -9.97
N MET A 445 -0.74 15.55 -9.97
CA MET A 445 -0.57 14.78 -11.20
C MET A 445 -1.88 14.43 -11.89
N LEU A 446 -2.99 14.26 -11.17
CA LEU A 446 -4.22 13.77 -11.78
C LEU A 446 -4.94 14.83 -12.62
N ALA A 447 -5.24 14.48 -13.87
CA ALA A 447 -6.01 15.34 -14.78
C ALA A 447 -7.43 15.61 -14.25
N TYR A 448 -8.00 14.63 -13.53
CA TYR A 448 -9.27 14.75 -12.82
C TYR A 448 -9.16 14.12 -11.45
N HIS A 449 -9.77 14.76 -10.46
CA HIS A 449 -9.81 14.27 -9.09
C HIS A 449 -11.26 14.13 -8.62
N HIS A 450 -11.53 13.14 -7.78
CA HIS A 450 -12.84 12.98 -7.16
C HIS A 450 -13.18 14.17 -6.25
N THR A 451 -14.47 14.43 -6.07
CA THR A 451 -15.00 15.47 -5.19
C THR A 451 -16.10 14.91 -4.29
N THR A 452 -16.26 15.51 -3.10
CA THR A 452 -17.37 15.16 -2.20
C THR A 452 -18.20 16.42 -1.94
N PRO A 453 -19.46 16.50 -2.43
CA PRO A 453 -20.18 15.49 -3.21
C PRO A 453 -19.63 15.33 -4.65
N PRO A 454 -19.96 14.22 -5.34
CA PRO A 454 -19.57 14.02 -6.74
C PRO A 454 -20.06 15.14 -7.66
N GLY A 455 -19.15 15.72 -8.44
CA GLY A 455 -19.48 16.74 -9.44
C GLY A 455 -20.08 16.14 -10.73
N PRO A 456 -20.85 16.94 -11.51
CA PRO A 456 -21.45 16.48 -12.77
C PRO A 456 -20.43 16.29 -13.91
N THR A 457 -19.23 16.87 -13.77
CA THR A 457 -18.12 16.78 -14.72
C THR A 457 -16.83 16.55 -13.95
N GLY A 458 -15.91 15.73 -14.48
CA GLY A 458 -14.58 15.60 -13.91
C GLY A 458 -13.84 16.95 -13.95
N VAL A 459 -13.22 17.33 -12.84
CA VAL A 459 -12.40 18.53 -12.71
C VAL A 459 -11.05 18.16 -12.12
N SER A 460 -9.99 18.87 -12.48
CA SER A 460 -8.69 18.74 -11.81
C SER A 460 -8.77 19.34 -10.40
N ASP A 461 -7.92 18.84 -9.50
CA ASP A 461 -7.75 19.50 -8.22
C ASP A 461 -7.06 20.88 -8.37
N SER A 462 -7.38 21.81 -7.48
CA SER A 462 -6.72 23.12 -7.38
C SER A 462 -5.20 23.04 -7.26
N LEU A 463 -4.66 22.00 -6.61
CA LEU A 463 -3.21 21.81 -6.44
C LEU A 463 -2.50 21.58 -7.77
N ARG A 464 -3.16 20.94 -8.74
CA ARG A 464 -2.61 20.79 -10.10
C ARG A 464 -2.49 22.16 -10.78
N GLY A 465 -3.52 22.99 -10.68
CA GLY A 465 -3.48 24.35 -11.23
C GLY A 465 -2.38 25.21 -10.60
N ALA A 466 -2.16 25.08 -9.28
CA ALA A 466 -1.06 25.75 -8.60
C ALA A 466 0.32 25.25 -9.07
N PHE A 467 0.48 23.93 -9.23
CA PHE A 467 1.72 23.35 -9.75
C PHE A 467 2.03 23.78 -11.19
N ASP A 468 1.02 23.77 -12.07
CA ASP A 468 1.15 24.24 -13.46
C ASP A 468 1.56 25.73 -13.50
N ALA A 469 0.97 26.56 -12.62
CA ALA A 469 1.32 27.97 -12.52
C ALA A 469 2.76 28.20 -12.00
N ASP A 470 3.20 27.41 -11.01
CA ASP A 470 4.58 27.46 -10.52
C ASP A 470 5.57 27.07 -11.63
N LEU A 471 5.30 26.00 -12.39
CA LEU A 471 6.13 25.60 -13.53
C LEU A 471 6.18 26.69 -14.61
N ALA A 472 5.05 27.30 -14.96
CA ALA A 472 5.00 28.39 -15.92
C ALA A 472 5.82 29.61 -15.46
N ALA A 473 5.81 29.92 -14.17
CA ALA A 473 6.64 30.98 -13.60
C ALA A 473 8.14 30.68 -13.67
N LEU A 474 8.53 29.40 -13.73
CA LEU A 474 9.89 28.93 -13.93
C LEU A 474 10.29 28.74 -15.40
N GLY A 475 9.44 29.13 -16.36
CA GLY A 475 9.71 29.00 -17.79
C GLY A 475 9.29 27.67 -18.41
N ASP A 476 8.41 26.93 -17.74
CA ASP A 476 7.88 25.61 -18.07
C ASP A 476 8.91 24.48 -18.07
N TYR A 477 9.99 24.57 -18.83
CA TYR A 477 11.00 23.51 -18.97
C TYR A 477 12.40 24.10 -18.81
N PRO A 478 13.37 23.30 -18.33
CA PRO A 478 14.76 23.75 -18.29
C PRO A 478 15.24 24.02 -19.71
N ALA A 479 15.78 25.22 -19.92
CA ALA A 479 16.19 25.76 -21.21
C ALA A 479 17.68 25.49 -21.52
N THR A 480 18.50 25.18 -20.50
CA THR A 480 19.95 24.97 -20.66
C THR A 480 20.34 23.51 -20.84
N THR A 481 19.37 22.59 -20.76
CA THR A 481 19.59 21.15 -20.97
C THR A 481 19.05 20.67 -22.31
N ARG A 482 19.57 19.54 -22.81
CA ARG A 482 18.87 18.76 -23.83
C ARG A 482 17.70 18.02 -23.17
N ASN A 483 16.47 18.42 -23.49
CA ASN A 483 15.25 17.74 -23.02
C ASN A 483 14.92 16.53 -23.89
N VAL A 484 14.76 15.36 -23.28
CA VAL A 484 14.41 14.09 -23.94
C VAL A 484 13.24 13.46 -23.19
N ALA A 485 12.23 12.99 -23.93
CA ALA A 485 11.12 12.24 -23.36
C ALA A 485 11.10 10.81 -23.91
N VAL A 486 10.91 9.85 -23.00
CA VAL A 486 10.66 8.44 -23.30
C VAL A 486 9.27 8.11 -22.77
N ALA A 487 8.37 7.65 -23.64
CA ALA A 487 7.04 7.22 -23.24
C ALA A 487 6.97 5.70 -23.23
N ASN A 488 6.40 5.11 -22.18
CA ASN A 488 6.23 3.68 -22.08
C ASN A 488 4.80 3.29 -22.44
N GLY A 489 4.58 2.92 -23.70
CA GLY A 489 3.26 2.54 -24.19
C GLY A 489 3.35 1.82 -25.52
N SER A 490 2.20 1.52 -26.12
CA SER A 490 2.12 0.76 -27.39
C SER A 490 2.80 1.45 -28.59
N GLY A 491 3.23 2.70 -28.44
CA GLY A 491 3.75 3.54 -29.53
C GLY A 491 2.69 3.96 -30.55
N ALA A 492 1.47 3.42 -30.47
CA ALA A 492 0.39 3.65 -31.43
C ALA A 492 -0.36 4.97 -31.21
N GLN A 493 -0.10 5.67 -30.10
CA GLN A 493 -0.84 6.88 -29.68
C GLN A 493 -2.36 6.68 -29.63
N ALA A 494 -2.81 5.44 -29.40
CA ALA A 494 -4.21 5.08 -29.29
C ALA A 494 -4.54 4.81 -27.82
N GLY A 495 -5.68 5.34 -27.36
CA GLY A 495 -6.24 4.99 -26.06
C GLY A 495 -6.77 3.55 -26.03
N GLN A 496 -7.19 3.10 -24.85
CA GLN A 496 -7.71 1.74 -24.63
C GLN A 496 -9.11 1.48 -25.26
N GLY A 497 -9.62 2.38 -26.10
CA GLY A 497 -10.90 2.23 -26.80
C GLY A 497 -12.16 2.53 -25.96
N PHE A 498 -12.01 3.05 -24.74
CA PHE A 498 -13.14 3.44 -23.90
C PHE A 498 -13.60 4.86 -24.22
N ALA A 499 -14.88 5.03 -24.57
CA ALA A 499 -15.52 6.34 -24.62
C ALA A 499 -15.93 6.80 -23.21
N ALA A 500 -16.20 8.09 -23.04
CA ALA A 500 -16.71 8.64 -21.80
C ALA A 500 -18.02 7.92 -21.39
N GLY A 501 -18.09 7.43 -20.16
CA GLY A 501 -19.23 6.68 -19.65
C GLY A 501 -19.23 5.19 -19.99
N ASN A 502 -18.24 4.69 -20.74
CA ASN A 502 -18.11 3.24 -20.94
C ASN A 502 -17.91 2.54 -19.59
N GLN A 503 -18.52 1.36 -19.47
CA GLN A 503 -18.29 0.48 -18.33
C GLN A 503 -16.86 -0.05 -18.37
N ILE A 504 -16.06 0.34 -17.38
CA ILE A 504 -14.66 -0.10 -17.21
C ILE A 504 -14.50 -1.14 -16.10
N ILE A 505 -15.51 -1.28 -15.24
CA ILE A 505 -15.58 -2.29 -14.19
C ILE A 505 -16.79 -3.17 -14.51
N LEU A 506 -16.54 -4.43 -14.80
CA LEU A 506 -17.59 -5.45 -14.87
C LEU A 506 -18.15 -5.62 -13.45
N TRP A 507 -19.45 -5.39 -13.31
CA TRP A 507 -20.20 -5.76 -12.12
C TRP A 507 -21.45 -6.48 -12.60
N GLU A 508 -21.70 -7.64 -12.01
CA GLU A 508 -22.91 -8.43 -12.24
C GLU A 508 -23.66 -8.46 -10.91
N TYR A 509 -24.91 -7.99 -10.93
CA TYR A 509 -25.88 -8.24 -9.86
C TYR A 509 -26.73 -9.41 -10.36
N ASP A 510 -26.50 -10.59 -9.81
CA ASP A 510 -27.37 -11.75 -10.01
C ASP A 510 -28.62 -11.68 -9.13
#